data_AF-A0A6M0F7G4-F1
#
_entry.id   AF-A0A6M0F7G4-F1
#
_cell.length_a   1.000
_cell.length_b   1.000
_cell.length_c   1.000
_cell.angle_alpha   90.00
_cell.angle_beta   90.00
_cell.angle_gamma   90.00
#
_symmetry.space_group_name_H-M   'P 1'
#
loop_
_entity.id
_entity.type
_entity.pdbx_description
1 polymer ?
#
loop_
_entity_poly.entity_id
_entity_poly.type
_entity_poly.pdbx_seq_one_letter_code
_entity_poly.pdbx_strand_id
1 'polypeptide(L)'
;MKITNIKWVAPTALGLSVMAMPSAIAQEITPVNALDINTLESSNSSMSQVTSVSQLSDVQPTDWAFQALQSLVERYGCIAGYPDGTYRGNRALTRYEFAAGLNACLDRVNELLAAGLADKVSRDDLAVLERLQEEFAAELATLRGRVDALEARVAEVEANQFSTTTKLQGEVAFTVANAFGEDVDSEVTFTDRVRLQLLTSFTGRDRLITRLTAGNVGNSFVDEIGTNEGRLAYDGQTDNDITLDRLHYVFPVFDDLEATVMASLGGHHFYAETFNPGLEAGGGANGALSRFGERNPIYRLGLGGRGVGFNYTPNDTFEVSAGYIVLFISNLI
;
A
#
# COMPACT_ATOMS: atom_id res chain seq x y z
N MET A 1 -27.60 -5.26 65.61
CA MET A 1 -27.98 -6.60 65.10
C MET A 1 -27.98 -6.54 63.58
N LYS A 2 -27.05 -7.30 62.98
CA LYS A 2 -26.88 -7.67 61.56
C LYS A 2 -26.83 -6.55 60.51
N ILE A 3 -25.60 -6.14 60.22
CA ILE A 3 -25.16 -5.68 58.89
C ILE A 3 -25.27 -6.90 57.96
N THR A 4 -26.18 -6.85 56.99
CA THR A 4 -26.31 -7.89 55.95
C THR A 4 -25.25 -7.68 54.89
N ASN A 5 -24.32 -8.64 54.82
CA ASN A 5 -23.32 -8.74 53.75
C ASN A 5 -24.03 -8.95 52.40
N ILE A 6 -23.99 -7.93 51.54
CA ILE A 6 -24.30 -8.06 50.11
C ILE A 6 -23.13 -8.83 49.48
N LYS A 7 -23.35 -10.10 49.14
CA LYS A 7 -22.43 -10.89 48.33
C LYS A 7 -22.75 -10.61 46.86
N TRP A 8 -21.86 -9.93 46.16
CA TRP A 8 -21.87 -9.88 44.70
C TRP A 8 -21.35 -11.23 44.19
N VAL A 9 -22.26 -12.12 43.80
CA VAL A 9 -21.90 -13.30 43.01
C VAL A 9 -22.06 -12.90 41.56
N ALA A 10 -20.93 -12.65 40.88
CA ALA A 10 -20.94 -12.38 39.45
C ALA A 10 -21.16 -13.71 38.70
N PRO A 11 -22.17 -13.81 37.82
CA PRO A 11 -22.33 -14.96 36.94
C PRO A 11 -21.14 -15.03 35.98
N THR A 12 -20.50 -16.19 35.89
CA THR A 12 -19.32 -16.43 35.06
C THR A 12 -19.69 -17.29 33.87
N ALA A 13 -19.49 -16.80 32.64
CA ALA A 13 -19.55 -17.59 31.43
C ALA A 13 -18.15 -18.16 31.10
N LEU A 14 -18.06 -19.45 30.82
CA LEU A 14 -16.83 -20.14 30.39
C LEU A 14 -17.05 -20.69 28.97
N GLY A 15 -16.11 -20.43 28.07
CA GLY A 15 -16.12 -20.95 26.69
C GLY A 15 -14.70 -21.36 26.27
N LEU A 16 -14.59 -22.49 25.55
CA LEU A 16 -13.33 -23.03 25.05
C LEU A 16 -13.30 -22.90 23.51
N SER A 17 -12.31 -22.18 22.96
CA SER A 17 -12.13 -22.00 21.51
C SER A 17 -10.82 -22.65 21.03
N VAL A 18 -10.89 -23.44 19.95
CA VAL A 18 -9.71 -24.04 19.27
C VAL A 18 -9.47 -23.32 17.95
N MET A 19 -8.22 -22.94 17.67
CA MET A 19 -7.86 -22.02 16.58
C MET A 19 -6.74 -22.58 15.69
N ALA A 20 -6.80 -22.32 14.39
CA ALA A 20 -5.76 -22.63 13.41
C ALA A 20 -5.48 -21.39 12.54
N MET A 21 -4.22 -20.99 12.38
CA MET A 21 -3.81 -19.83 11.57
C MET A 21 -2.73 -20.20 10.54
N PRO A 22 -2.91 -19.86 9.25
CA PRO A 22 -1.83 -19.81 8.27
C PRO A 22 -1.29 -18.38 8.11
N SER A 23 0.03 -18.19 8.17
CA SER A 23 0.72 -16.91 7.99
C SER A 23 1.45 -16.86 6.64
N ALA A 24 1.21 -15.81 5.85
CA ALA A 24 2.00 -15.47 4.67
C ALA A 24 2.32 -13.96 4.68
N ILE A 25 3.60 -13.61 4.61
CA ILE A 25 4.12 -12.24 4.59
C ILE A 25 4.65 -11.96 3.18
N ALA A 26 4.17 -10.90 2.54
CA ALA A 26 4.75 -10.35 1.31
C ALA A 26 5.08 -8.87 1.52
N GLN A 27 6.24 -8.48 1.02
CA GLN A 27 6.96 -7.22 1.20
C GLN A 27 6.63 -6.22 0.08
N GLU A 28 6.46 -4.93 0.39
CA GLU A 28 6.00 -3.89 -0.54
C GLU A 28 7.12 -3.32 -1.43
N ILE A 29 6.76 -2.94 -2.67
CA ILE A 29 7.58 -2.19 -3.63
C ILE A 29 6.84 -0.88 -3.97
N THR A 30 7.53 0.25 -3.93
CA THR A 30 7.02 1.61 -4.17
C THR A 30 6.83 1.92 -5.67
N PRO A 31 5.71 2.54 -6.10
CA PRO A 31 5.55 3.02 -7.47
C PRO A 31 6.06 4.46 -7.67
N VAL A 32 6.59 4.73 -8.87
CA VAL A 32 7.11 6.04 -9.32
C VAL A 32 6.03 6.74 -10.16
N ASN A 33 5.72 8.00 -9.81
CA ASN A 33 4.79 8.85 -10.55
C ASN A 33 5.32 9.25 -11.93
N ALA A 34 4.44 9.18 -12.93
CA ALA A 34 4.62 9.76 -14.26
C ALA A 34 3.62 10.92 -14.49
N LEU A 35 3.78 11.59 -15.65
CA LEU A 35 3.07 12.75 -16.21
C LEU A 35 3.83 14.08 -15.96
N ASP A 36 4.10 14.94 -16.96
CA ASP A 36 3.19 15.40 -18.01
C ASP A 36 3.99 15.92 -19.25
N ILE A 37 3.47 15.70 -20.46
CA ILE A 37 4.01 16.21 -21.73
C ILE A 37 2.94 17.08 -22.36
N ASN A 38 3.16 18.40 -22.42
CA ASN A 38 2.55 19.22 -23.45
C ASN A 38 3.20 20.61 -23.63
N THR A 39 3.27 21.00 -24.90
CA THR A 39 3.53 22.33 -25.50
C THR A 39 4.99 22.82 -25.60
N LEU A 40 5.52 22.86 -26.84
CA LEU A 40 5.58 24.07 -27.68
C LEU A 40 6.33 23.76 -29.01
N GLU A 41 5.59 23.77 -30.12
CA GLU A 41 6.15 24.04 -31.44
C GLU A 41 6.43 25.54 -31.57
N SER A 42 7.67 25.90 -31.93
CA SER A 42 8.02 26.86 -32.99
C SER A 42 9.45 27.35 -32.76
N SER A 43 10.36 27.05 -33.70
CA SER A 43 11.24 28.04 -34.35
C SER A 43 12.30 27.37 -35.23
N ASN A 44 12.14 27.56 -36.54
CA ASN A 44 13.15 27.72 -37.58
C ASN A 44 14.59 27.23 -37.32
N SER A 45 14.99 26.30 -38.18
CA SER A 45 16.34 26.03 -38.65
C SER A 45 17.22 27.28 -38.83
N SER A 46 18.27 27.39 -38.02
CA SER A 46 19.52 28.05 -38.36
C SER A 46 20.63 27.02 -38.19
N MET A 47 21.48 26.88 -39.21
CA MET A 47 22.64 25.99 -39.21
C MET A 47 23.37 26.04 -37.87
N SER A 48 23.50 24.89 -37.21
CA SER A 48 24.29 24.73 -35.99
C SER A 48 25.74 25.08 -36.31
N GLN A 49 26.10 26.32 -36.02
CA GLN A 49 27.47 26.78 -36.06
C GLN A 49 28.17 26.12 -34.87
N VAL A 50 29.17 25.28 -35.16
CA VAL A 50 29.97 24.63 -34.13
C VAL A 50 30.76 25.70 -33.39
N THR A 51 30.28 26.06 -32.20
CA THR A 51 30.98 26.90 -31.22
C THR A 51 32.18 26.09 -30.72
N SER A 52 33.42 26.54 -30.97
CA SER A 52 34.61 25.88 -30.41
C SER A 52 34.62 26.02 -28.88
N VAL A 53 35.25 25.10 -28.14
CA VAL A 53 35.28 25.17 -26.65
C VAL A 53 35.87 26.50 -26.15
N SER A 54 36.75 27.11 -26.92
CA SER A 54 37.30 28.45 -26.66
C SER A 54 36.28 29.60 -26.74
N GLN A 55 35.06 29.35 -27.21
CA GLN A 55 33.97 30.31 -27.30
C GLN A 55 32.95 30.14 -26.15
N LEU A 56 33.11 29.13 -25.30
CA LEU A 56 32.29 28.95 -24.10
C LEU A 56 32.81 29.88 -22.99
N SER A 57 31.96 30.80 -22.55
CA SER A 57 32.33 31.84 -21.59
C SER A 57 32.55 31.35 -20.15
N ASP A 58 32.07 30.16 -19.83
CA ASP A 58 32.02 29.57 -18.49
C ASP A 58 32.96 28.37 -18.30
N VAL A 59 33.84 28.10 -19.28
CA VAL A 59 34.77 26.96 -19.26
C VAL A 59 36.20 27.49 -19.42
N GLN A 60 37.02 27.33 -18.38
CA GLN A 60 38.40 27.81 -18.38
C GLN A 60 39.40 26.69 -18.73
N PRO A 61 40.56 27.00 -19.33
CA PRO A 61 41.60 26.01 -19.64
C PRO A 61 42.13 25.22 -18.42
N THR A 62 41.94 25.74 -17.21
CA THR A 62 42.32 25.10 -15.95
C THR A 62 41.27 24.14 -15.40
N ASP A 63 40.06 24.13 -15.97
CA ASP A 63 38.97 23.29 -15.46
C ASP A 63 39.20 21.82 -15.83
N TRP A 64 38.92 20.92 -14.88
CA TRP A 64 39.07 19.48 -15.08
C TRP A 64 38.25 18.94 -16.28
N ALA A 65 37.12 19.59 -16.60
CA ALA A 65 36.24 19.22 -17.70
C ALA A 65 36.71 19.75 -19.07
N PHE A 66 37.68 20.68 -19.10
CA PHE A 66 38.12 21.35 -20.33
C PHE A 66 38.60 20.36 -21.39
N GLN A 67 39.45 19.40 -21.02
CA GLN A 67 39.98 18.40 -21.96
C GLN A 67 38.90 17.46 -22.50
N ALA A 68 37.92 17.09 -21.66
CA ALA A 68 36.80 16.25 -22.08
C ALA A 68 35.89 16.99 -23.06
N LEU A 69 35.57 18.25 -22.76
CA LEU A 69 34.78 19.11 -23.63
C LEU A 69 35.51 19.41 -24.94
N GLN A 70 36.80 19.69 -24.89
CA GLN A 70 37.62 19.91 -26.09
C GLN A 70 37.55 18.72 -27.03
N SER A 71 37.70 17.50 -26.52
CA SER A 71 37.56 16.29 -27.31
C SER A 71 36.15 16.16 -27.92
N LEU A 72 35.10 16.39 -27.13
CA LEU A 72 33.70 16.25 -27.59
C LEU A 72 33.30 17.27 -28.66
N VAL A 73 33.74 18.52 -28.54
CA VAL A 73 33.38 19.61 -29.46
C VAL A 73 34.28 19.61 -30.69
N GLU A 74 35.60 19.51 -30.52
CA GLU A 74 36.53 19.64 -31.65
C GLU A 74 36.65 18.35 -32.48
N ARG A 75 36.56 17.17 -31.84
CA ARG A 75 36.72 15.88 -32.53
C ARG A 75 35.40 15.30 -33.03
N TYR A 76 34.33 15.45 -32.26
CA TYR A 76 33.04 14.83 -32.57
C TYR A 76 31.95 15.85 -32.96
N GLY A 77 32.15 17.15 -32.71
CA GLY A 77 31.18 18.20 -33.05
C GLY A 77 29.83 18.03 -32.35
N CYS A 78 29.78 17.26 -31.26
CA CYS A 78 28.55 16.74 -30.67
C CYS A 78 27.85 17.70 -29.69
N ILE A 79 28.59 18.68 -29.18
CA ILE A 79 28.13 19.58 -28.11
C ILE A 79 28.43 21.01 -28.55
N ALA A 80 27.41 21.84 -28.70
CA ALA A 80 27.56 23.25 -29.10
C ALA A 80 27.48 24.23 -27.91
N GLY A 81 27.20 23.73 -26.71
CA GLY A 81 26.78 24.57 -25.57
C GLY A 81 25.35 25.08 -25.75
N TYR A 82 24.92 25.96 -24.84
CA TYR A 82 23.65 26.66 -24.94
C TYR A 82 23.75 27.83 -25.94
N PRO A 83 22.63 28.33 -26.50
CA PRO A 83 22.63 29.44 -27.45
C PRO A 83 23.26 30.74 -26.92
N ASP A 84 23.41 30.87 -25.61
CA ASP A 84 24.04 32.00 -24.92
C ASP A 84 25.58 31.86 -24.80
N GLY A 85 26.17 30.81 -25.39
CA GLY A 85 27.61 30.58 -25.35
C GLY A 85 28.12 30.08 -23.99
N THR A 86 27.27 29.36 -23.24
CA THR A 86 27.64 28.72 -21.96
C THR A 86 27.49 27.21 -22.01
N TYR A 87 28.16 26.46 -21.14
CA TYR A 87 28.01 25.01 -20.95
C TYR A 87 27.14 24.66 -19.72
N ARG A 88 27.11 25.55 -18.72
CA ARG A 88 26.36 25.44 -17.46
C ARG A 88 26.70 24.17 -16.66
N GLY A 89 27.97 23.81 -16.58
CA GLY A 89 28.44 22.59 -15.91
C GLY A 89 28.24 22.55 -14.38
N ASN A 90 27.95 23.69 -13.75
CA ASN A 90 27.77 23.81 -12.29
C ASN A 90 26.33 23.56 -11.80
N ARG A 91 25.39 23.20 -12.69
CA ARG A 91 24.01 22.86 -12.32
C ARG A 91 23.65 21.46 -12.78
N ALA A 92 22.71 20.83 -12.07
CA ALA A 92 22.10 19.59 -12.51
C ALA A 92 21.33 19.82 -13.82
N LEU A 93 21.50 18.90 -14.76
CA LEU A 93 20.86 18.91 -16.07
C LEU A 93 19.50 18.21 -16.00
N THR A 94 18.48 18.74 -16.66
CA THR A 94 17.17 18.07 -16.74
C THR A 94 17.21 16.89 -17.72
N ARG A 95 16.28 15.94 -17.56
CA ARG A 95 16.14 14.79 -18.49
C ARG A 95 15.93 15.23 -19.95
N TYR A 96 15.20 16.33 -20.16
CA TYR A 96 14.93 16.87 -21.49
C TYR A 96 16.18 17.51 -22.11
N GLU A 97 16.94 18.27 -21.31
CA GLU A 97 18.22 18.83 -21.76
C GLU A 97 19.24 17.72 -22.08
N PHE A 98 19.23 16.62 -21.32
CA PHE A 98 20.08 15.45 -21.62
C PHE A 98 19.70 14.81 -22.95
N ALA A 99 18.41 14.53 -23.14
CA ALA A 99 17.89 13.88 -24.33
C ALA A 99 18.14 14.73 -25.59
N ALA A 100 17.94 16.05 -25.51
CA ALA A 100 18.21 16.97 -26.61
C ALA A 100 19.70 17.00 -26.99
N GLY A 101 20.59 17.08 -26.00
CA GLY A 101 22.04 17.03 -26.23
C GLY A 101 22.51 15.69 -26.80
N LEU A 102 21.97 14.57 -26.31
CA LEU A 102 22.26 13.24 -26.83
C LEU A 102 21.76 13.06 -28.25
N ASN A 103 20.53 13.50 -28.55
CA ASN A 103 19.96 13.40 -29.91
C ASN A 103 20.79 14.21 -30.91
N ALA A 104 21.17 15.44 -30.58
CA ALA A 104 22.03 16.26 -31.43
C ALA A 104 23.40 15.61 -31.68
N CYS A 105 23.98 14.98 -30.66
CA CYS A 105 25.23 14.24 -30.85
C CYS A 105 25.03 12.99 -31.71
N LEU A 106 23.95 12.24 -31.53
CA LEU A 106 23.62 11.08 -32.37
C LEU A 106 23.41 11.47 -33.83
N ASP A 107 22.73 12.58 -34.10
CA ASP A 107 22.56 13.12 -35.45
C ASP A 107 23.92 13.46 -36.08
N ARG A 108 24.81 14.11 -35.31
CA ARG A 108 26.16 14.43 -35.79
C ARG A 108 27.02 13.19 -36.02
N VAL A 109 26.92 12.19 -35.14
CA VAL A 109 27.59 10.90 -35.31
C VAL A 109 27.04 10.18 -36.55
N ASN A 110 25.74 10.20 -36.79
CA ASN A 110 25.14 9.62 -37.99
C ASN A 110 25.60 10.33 -39.27
N GLU A 111 25.76 11.66 -39.26
CA GLU A 111 26.35 12.42 -40.36
C GLU A 111 27.84 12.09 -40.58
N LEU A 112 28.63 12.02 -39.50
CA LEU A 112 30.05 11.65 -39.58
C LEU A 112 30.24 10.20 -39.99
N LEU A 113 29.33 9.31 -39.61
CA LEU A 113 29.26 7.94 -40.11
C LEU A 113 28.86 7.94 -41.58
N ALA A 114 27.83 8.67 -42.01
CA ALA A 114 27.46 8.76 -43.43
C ALA A 114 28.60 9.34 -44.30
N ALA A 115 29.34 10.32 -43.78
CA ALA A 115 30.49 10.93 -44.46
C ALA A 115 31.78 10.09 -44.36
N GLY A 116 31.97 9.33 -43.28
CA GLY A 116 33.14 8.49 -43.02
C GLY A 116 33.03 7.06 -43.55
N LEU A 117 31.81 6.52 -43.66
CA LEU A 117 31.53 5.25 -44.35
C LEU A 117 31.66 5.39 -45.88
N ALA A 118 31.58 6.60 -46.43
CA ALA A 118 31.82 6.82 -47.86
C ALA A 118 33.28 6.56 -48.26
N ASP A 119 34.23 6.69 -47.34
CA ASP A 119 35.68 6.61 -47.63
C ASP A 119 36.40 5.43 -46.94
N LYS A 120 35.74 4.72 -46.00
CA LYS A 120 36.34 3.58 -45.27
C LYS A 120 35.37 2.43 -44.97
N VAL A 121 34.58 2.01 -45.95
CA VAL A 121 34.09 0.61 -45.96
C VAL A 121 35.03 -0.17 -46.87
N SER A 122 36.17 -0.61 -46.31
CA SER A 122 36.98 -1.61 -47.00
C SER A 122 36.19 -2.92 -47.05
N ARG A 123 36.38 -3.72 -48.10
CA ARG A 123 35.88 -5.11 -48.12
C ARG A 123 36.36 -5.91 -46.90
N ASP A 124 37.49 -5.52 -46.32
CA ASP A 124 38.02 -6.11 -45.10
C ASP A 124 37.16 -5.80 -43.87
N ASP A 125 36.59 -4.58 -43.75
CA ASP A 125 35.70 -4.22 -42.64
C ASP A 125 34.36 -4.94 -42.74
N LEU A 126 33.85 -5.15 -43.96
CA LEU A 126 32.68 -6.00 -44.20
C LEU A 126 32.95 -7.45 -43.77
N ALA A 127 34.13 -7.99 -44.08
CA ALA A 127 34.52 -9.33 -43.64
C ALA A 127 34.69 -9.44 -42.12
N VAL A 128 35.17 -8.39 -41.46
CA VAL A 128 35.26 -8.32 -39.99
C VAL A 128 33.87 -8.24 -39.37
N LEU A 129 32.95 -7.45 -39.94
CA LEU A 129 31.57 -7.37 -39.48
C LEU A 129 30.80 -8.67 -39.70
N GLU A 130 31.00 -9.36 -40.83
CA GLU A 130 30.45 -10.71 -41.06
C GLU A 130 30.97 -11.70 -40.01
N ARG A 131 32.27 -11.66 -39.71
CA ARG A 131 32.89 -12.53 -38.69
C ARG A 131 32.38 -12.22 -37.28
N LEU A 132 32.26 -10.95 -36.92
CA LEU A 132 31.69 -10.51 -35.65
C LEU A 132 30.19 -10.86 -35.57
N GLN A 133 29.43 -10.75 -36.66
CA GLN A 133 28.04 -11.20 -36.70
C GLN A 133 27.93 -12.71 -36.50
N GLU A 134 28.81 -13.52 -37.08
CA GLU A 134 28.87 -14.96 -36.84
C GLU A 134 29.28 -15.30 -35.39
N GLU A 135 30.28 -14.61 -34.84
CA GLU A 135 30.75 -14.81 -33.47
C GLU A 135 29.70 -14.40 -32.43
N PHE A 136 28.99 -13.28 -32.66
CA PHE A 136 27.93 -12.81 -31.77
C PHE A 136 26.57 -13.47 -32.04
N ALA A 137 26.36 -14.17 -33.16
CA ALA A 137 25.09 -14.84 -33.45
C ALA A 137 24.72 -15.86 -32.37
N ALA A 138 25.70 -16.65 -31.91
CA ALA A 138 25.51 -17.62 -30.84
C ALA A 138 25.23 -16.95 -29.48
N GLU A 139 25.90 -15.84 -29.19
CA GLU A 139 25.68 -15.06 -27.96
C GLU A 139 24.32 -14.36 -27.96
N LEU A 140 23.92 -13.77 -29.08
CA LEU A 140 22.61 -13.14 -29.26
C LEU A 140 21.48 -14.16 -29.19
N ALA A 141 21.66 -15.36 -29.76
CA ALA A 141 20.70 -16.45 -29.60
C ALA A 141 20.56 -16.86 -28.13
N THR A 142 21.68 -16.91 -27.39
CA THR A 142 21.68 -17.16 -25.95
C THR A 142 20.98 -16.03 -25.18
N LEU A 143 21.25 -14.78 -25.52
CA LEU A 143 20.63 -13.62 -24.89
C LEU A 143 19.12 -13.60 -25.12
N ARG A 144 18.68 -13.85 -26.36
CA ARG A 144 17.27 -13.99 -26.73
C ARG A 144 16.59 -15.10 -25.94
N GLY A 145 17.22 -16.28 -25.85
CA GLY A 145 16.70 -17.37 -25.02
C GLY A 145 16.58 -16.99 -23.54
N ARG A 146 17.49 -16.17 -23.00
CA ARG A 146 17.40 -15.64 -21.63
C ARG A 146 16.28 -14.61 -21.47
N VAL A 147 16.06 -13.76 -22.48
CA VAL A 147 14.95 -12.80 -22.50
C VAL A 147 13.61 -13.54 -22.56
N ASP A 148 13.46 -14.49 -23.49
CA ASP A 148 12.24 -15.29 -23.62
C ASP A 148 11.93 -16.06 -22.32
N ALA A 149 12.96 -16.63 -21.67
CA ALA A 149 12.81 -17.29 -20.38
C ALA A 149 12.45 -16.31 -19.24
N LEU A 150 12.98 -15.08 -19.27
CA LEU A 150 12.66 -14.06 -18.27
C LEU A 150 11.23 -13.56 -18.46
N GLU A 151 10.80 -13.33 -19.70
CA GLU A 151 9.42 -12.97 -20.05
C GLU A 151 8.43 -14.06 -19.60
N ALA A 152 8.74 -15.33 -19.86
CA ALA A 152 7.93 -16.44 -19.38
C ALA A 152 7.84 -16.49 -17.85
N ARG A 153 8.95 -16.23 -17.15
CA ARG A 153 8.96 -16.14 -15.68
C ARG A 153 8.19 -14.95 -15.15
N VAL A 154 8.24 -13.80 -15.83
CA VAL A 154 7.46 -12.61 -15.46
C VAL A 154 5.97 -12.90 -15.63
N ALA A 155 5.56 -13.47 -16.77
CA ALA A 155 4.16 -13.83 -17.03
C ALA A 155 3.62 -14.83 -15.98
N GLU A 156 4.43 -15.83 -15.60
CA GLU A 156 4.06 -16.78 -14.55
C GLU A 156 3.92 -16.10 -13.17
N VAL A 157 4.82 -15.18 -12.83
CA VAL A 157 4.77 -14.42 -11.57
C VAL A 157 3.56 -13.49 -11.55
N GLU A 158 3.25 -12.82 -12.65
CA GLU A 158 2.06 -11.95 -12.78
C GLU A 158 0.77 -12.77 -12.68
N ALA A 159 0.70 -13.94 -13.31
CA ALA A 159 -0.46 -14.83 -13.26
C ALA A 159 -0.72 -15.41 -11.86
N ASN A 160 0.33 -15.61 -11.07
CA ASN A 160 0.23 -16.16 -9.70
C ASN A 160 0.46 -15.12 -8.60
N GLN A 161 0.48 -13.82 -8.93
CA GLN A 161 0.65 -12.80 -7.91
C GLN A 161 -0.66 -12.69 -7.13
N PHE A 162 -0.60 -12.97 -5.83
CA PHE A 162 -1.64 -12.51 -4.91
C PHE A 162 -1.81 -10.99 -5.05
N SER A 163 -3.03 -10.49 -4.84
CA SER A 163 -3.30 -9.05 -4.90
C SER A 163 -2.26 -8.28 -4.10
N THR A 164 -1.50 -7.43 -4.78
CA THR A 164 -0.44 -6.61 -4.17
C THR A 164 -1.01 -5.60 -3.18
N THR A 165 -2.31 -5.30 -3.30
CA THR A 165 -3.02 -4.31 -2.50
C THR A 165 -3.98 -4.94 -1.48
N THR A 166 -4.47 -6.16 -1.70
CA THR A 166 -5.51 -6.78 -0.87
C THR A 166 -5.07 -8.07 -0.20
N LYS A 167 -5.21 -8.13 1.12
CA LYS A 167 -4.98 -9.35 1.92
C LYS A 167 -6.30 -9.89 2.46
N LEU A 168 -6.51 -11.19 2.31
CA LEU A 168 -7.65 -11.90 2.90
C LEU A 168 -7.25 -12.47 4.27
N GLN A 169 -8.04 -12.16 5.30
CA GLN A 169 -7.95 -12.76 6.63
C GLN A 169 -9.26 -13.47 6.96
N GLY A 170 -9.18 -14.72 7.42
CA GLY A 170 -10.33 -15.51 7.84
C GLY A 170 -10.30 -15.82 9.34
N GLU A 171 -11.47 -15.84 9.99
CA GLU A 171 -11.68 -16.32 11.34
C GLU A 171 -12.89 -17.27 11.34
N VAL A 172 -12.78 -18.41 12.01
CA VAL A 172 -13.91 -19.31 12.29
C VAL A 172 -13.93 -19.58 13.79
N ALA A 173 -15.09 -19.43 14.40
CA ALA A 173 -15.33 -19.71 15.81
C ALA A 173 -16.40 -20.79 15.93
N PHE A 174 -16.12 -21.81 16.74
CA PHE A 174 -17.09 -22.80 17.20
C PHE A 174 -17.17 -22.71 18.71
N THR A 175 -18.37 -22.58 19.25
CA THR A 175 -18.57 -22.23 20.66
C THR A 175 -19.60 -23.15 21.28
N VAL A 176 -19.20 -23.85 22.33
CA VAL A 176 -20.10 -24.51 23.28
C VAL A 176 -20.09 -23.67 24.55
N ALA A 177 -21.25 -23.19 24.99
CA ALA A 177 -21.35 -22.30 26.15
C ALA A 177 -22.62 -22.55 26.96
N ASN A 178 -22.58 -22.18 28.24
CA ASN A 178 -23.73 -22.09 29.14
C ASN A 178 -23.49 -20.95 30.15
N ALA A 179 -24.55 -20.39 30.71
CA ALA A 179 -24.49 -19.50 31.87
C ALA A 179 -24.75 -20.29 33.17
N PHE A 180 -24.28 -19.77 34.30
CA PHE A 180 -24.45 -20.40 35.61
C PHE A 180 -24.77 -19.33 36.67
N GLY A 181 -25.73 -19.61 37.54
CA GLY A 181 -26.13 -18.75 38.65
C GLY A 181 -27.28 -19.35 39.46
N GLU A 182 -27.54 -18.81 40.66
CA GLU A 182 -28.62 -19.27 41.55
C GLU A 182 -30.01 -19.05 40.95
N ASP A 183 -30.19 -17.95 40.21
CA ASP A 183 -31.44 -17.57 39.53
C ASP A 183 -31.24 -17.44 38.01
N VAL A 184 -30.35 -18.23 37.42
CA VAL A 184 -30.08 -18.24 35.97
C VAL A 184 -30.68 -19.50 35.37
N ASP A 185 -31.67 -19.34 34.51
CA ASP A 185 -32.28 -20.43 33.73
C ASP A 185 -31.67 -20.41 32.32
N SER A 186 -30.68 -21.27 32.07
CA SER A 186 -29.97 -21.33 30.79
C SER A 186 -29.57 -22.74 30.39
N GLU A 187 -29.65 -23.02 29.09
CA GLU A 187 -29.22 -24.27 28.49
C GLU A 187 -27.84 -24.19 27.83
N VAL A 188 -27.22 -25.37 27.66
CA VAL A 188 -26.00 -25.49 26.85
C VAL A 188 -26.35 -25.18 25.40
N THR A 189 -25.63 -24.23 24.82
CA THR A 189 -25.75 -23.85 23.41
C THR A 189 -24.52 -24.28 22.63
N PHE A 190 -24.71 -24.59 21.35
CA PHE A 190 -23.65 -24.75 20.37
C PHE A 190 -23.88 -23.75 19.24
N THR A 191 -22.87 -22.94 18.94
CA THR A 191 -22.94 -21.89 17.93
C THR A 191 -21.66 -21.84 17.11
N ASP A 192 -21.75 -21.25 15.93
CA ASP A 192 -20.65 -21.05 15.00
C ASP A 192 -20.71 -19.66 14.35
N ARG A 193 -19.54 -19.15 13.99
CA ARG A 193 -19.39 -17.90 13.25
C ARG A 193 -18.18 -17.96 12.34
N VAL A 194 -18.37 -17.52 11.11
CA VAL A 194 -17.33 -17.33 10.10
C VAL A 194 -17.20 -15.84 9.79
N ARG A 195 -15.96 -15.36 9.72
CA ARG A 195 -15.61 -14.02 9.27
C ARG A 195 -14.57 -14.07 8.17
N LEU A 196 -14.82 -13.33 7.10
CA LEU A 196 -13.87 -13.10 6.02
C LEU A 196 -13.63 -11.60 5.91
N GLN A 197 -12.37 -11.19 5.98
CA GLN A 197 -11.98 -9.79 5.97
C GLN A 197 -11.00 -9.53 4.83
N LEU A 198 -11.37 -8.60 3.96
CA LEU A 198 -10.51 -8.08 2.90
C LEU A 198 -9.89 -6.79 3.42
N LEU A 199 -8.57 -6.78 3.55
CA LEU A 199 -7.75 -5.65 3.94
C LEU A 199 -7.07 -5.10 2.69
N THR A 200 -7.59 -3.99 2.16
CA THR A 200 -7.08 -3.37 0.92
C THR A 200 -6.31 -2.09 1.25
N SER A 201 -5.14 -1.89 0.66
CA SER A 201 -4.38 -0.62 0.71
C SER A 201 -4.19 -0.07 -0.70
N PHE A 202 -4.47 1.22 -0.91
CA PHE A 202 -4.31 1.86 -2.22
C PHE A 202 -3.01 2.68 -2.32
N THR A 203 -2.48 3.11 -1.19
CA THR A 203 -1.31 4.01 -1.08
C THR A 203 -0.16 3.42 -0.25
N GLY A 204 -0.36 2.27 0.40
CA GLY A 204 0.57 1.66 1.36
C GLY A 204 0.46 2.23 2.77
N ARG A 205 -0.24 3.37 2.96
CA ARG A 205 -0.48 3.99 4.28
C ARG A 205 -1.94 3.98 4.73
N ASP A 206 -2.85 3.62 3.82
CA ASP A 206 -4.28 3.55 4.04
C ASP A 206 -4.78 2.09 4.07
N ARG A 207 -5.96 1.88 4.64
CA ARG A 207 -6.57 0.56 4.77
C ARG A 207 -8.09 0.62 4.67
N LEU A 208 -8.63 0.05 3.60
CA LEU A 208 -10.04 -0.30 3.45
C LEU A 208 -10.27 -1.70 4.03
N ILE A 209 -11.21 -1.78 4.98
CA ILE A 209 -11.62 -2.99 5.67
C ILE A 209 -13.03 -3.33 5.22
N THR A 210 -13.17 -4.45 4.52
CA THR A 210 -14.46 -5.04 4.14
C THR A 210 -14.59 -6.38 4.84
N ARG A 211 -15.55 -6.52 5.77
CA ARG A 211 -15.76 -7.76 6.52
C ARG A 211 -17.13 -8.36 6.23
N LEU A 212 -17.12 -9.62 5.81
CA LEU A 212 -18.30 -10.45 5.70
C LEU A 212 -18.37 -11.37 6.92
N THR A 213 -19.54 -11.43 7.55
CA THR A 213 -19.79 -12.30 8.71
C THR A 213 -21.04 -13.14 8.44
N ALA A 214 -20.98 -14.41 8.81
CA ALA A 214 -22.11 -15.33 8.84
C ALA A 214 -22.01 -16.22 10.09
N GLY A 215 -23.13 -16.59 10.69
CA GLY A 215 -23.19 -17.42 11.89
C GLY A 215 -24.50 -17.28 12.64
N ASN A 216 -24.65 -18.12 13.66
CA ASN A 216 -25.86 -18.23 14.50
C ASN A 216 -25.66 -17.69 15.93
N VAL A 217 -24.53 -17.04 16.21
CA VAL A 217 -24.19 -16.50 17.55
C VAL A 217 -25.03 -15.25 17.86
N GLY A 218 -26.08 -15.43 18.68
CA GLY A 218 -26.96 -14.37 19.14
C GLY A 218 -26.37 -13.41 20.19
N ASN A 219 -27.25 -12.75 20.94
CA ASN A 219 -26.88 -12.06 22.17
C ASN A 219 -26.69 -13.10 23.27
N SER A 220 -25.47 -13.56 23.53
CA SER A 220 -25.23 -14.67 24.45
C SER A 220 -25.67 -14.34 25.88
N PHE A 221 -26.65 -15.10 26.36
CA PHE A 221 -27.13 -15.16 27.74
C PHE A 221 -27.62 -13.83 28.33
N VAL A 222 -27.98 -12.84 27.51
CA VAL A 222 -28.41 -11.51 28.01
C VAL A 222 -29.72 -11.59 28.76
N ASP A 223 -30.66 -12.41 28.26
CA ASP A 223 -32.00 -12.50 28.81
C ASP A 223 -31.99 -13.30 30.12
N GLU A 224 -31.05 -14.22 30.26
CA GLU A 224 -30.83 -15.11 31.39
C GLU A 224 -30.00 -14.43 32.50
N ILE A 225 -28.99 -13.64 32.13
CA ILE A 225 -28.08 -12.99 33.08
C ILE A 225 -28.55 -11.55 33.41
N GLY A 226 -29.30 -10.91 32.51
CA GLY A 226 -29.83 -9.55 32.70
C GLY A 226 -28.81 -8.42 32.50
N THR A 227 -27.67 -8.69 31.85
CA THR A 227 -26.57 -7.73 31.65
C THR A 227 -25.90 -7.93 30.29
N ASN A 228 -25.41 -6.84 29.69
CA ASN A 228 -24.66 -6.88 28.42
C ASN A 228 -23.17 -7.22 28.63
N GLU A 229 -22.68 -7.20 29.87
CA GLU A 229 -21.30 -7.44 30.24
C GLU A 229 -20.91 -8.92 30.13
N GLY A 230 -21.87 -9.83 30.39
CA GLY A 230 -21.70 -11.29 30.32
C GLY A 230 -21.70 -11.87 28.91
N ARG A 231 -22.09 -11.07 27.92
CA ARG A 231 -22.09 -11.42 26.49
C ARG A 231 -20.72 -11.81 26.00
N LEU A 232 -20.64 -12.71 25.03
CA LEU A 232 -19.36 -13.00 24.39
C LEU A 232 -18.91 -11.78 23.59
N ALA A 233 -17.60 -11.52 23.57
CA ALA A 233 -17.03 -10.36 22.86
C ALA A 233 -17.41 -10.36 21.37
N TYR A 234 -17.63 -11.55 20.83
CA TYR A 234 -17.91 -11.81 19.43
C TYR A 234 -19.39 -12.08 19.11
N ASP A 235 -20.31 -11.75 20.01
CA ASP A 235 -21.74 -11.77 19.71
C ASP A 235 -22.09 -10.96 18.46
N GLY A 236 -22.99 -11.50 17.64
CA GLY A 236 -23.56 -10.82 16.48
C GLY A 236 -24.37 -11.81 15.66
N GLN A 237 -25.70 -11.71 15.74
CA GLN A 237 -26.59 -12.60 15.02
C GLN A 237 -26.63 -12.22 13.55
N THR A 238 -26.51 -13.21 12.70
CA THR A 238 -26.77 -13.07 11.26
C THR A 238 -27.77 -14.10 10.75
N ASP A 239 -28.30 -14.97 11.63
CA ASP A 239 -29.20 -16.07 11.29
C ASP A 239 -28.64 -16.99 10.19
N ASN A 240 -27.30 -17.16 10.20
CA ASN A 240 -26.50 -17.81 9.16
C ASN A 240 -26.51 -17.11 7.78
N ASP A 241 -27.11 -15.94 7.65
CA ASP A 241 -27.01 -15.13 6.43
C ASP A 241 -25.63 -14.45 6.33
N ILE A 242 -25.15 -14.28 5.11
CA ILE A 242 -23.91 -13.54 4.86
C ILE A 242 -24.22 -12.04 4.89
N THR A 243 -23.59 -11.34 5.83
CA THR A 243 -23.76 -9.89 6.00
C THR A 243 -22.44 -9.16 5.84
N LEU A 244 -22.48 -7.96 5.26
CA LEU A 244 -21.39 -7.00 5.33
C LEU A 244 -21.49 -6.26 6.67
N ASP A 245 -20.88 -6.82 7.71
CA ASP A 245 -21.01 -6.24 9.05
C ASP A 245 -20.08 -5.03 9.23
N ARG A 246 -18.86 -5.06 8.67
CA ARG A 246 -17.89 -3.95 8.78
C ARG A 246 -17.46 -3.43 7.41
N LEU A 247 -17.57 -2.12 7.22
CA LEU A 247 -17.02 -1.41 6.06
C LEU A 247 -16.38 -0.10 6.52
N HIS A 248 -15.06 -0.11 6.72
CA HIS A 248 -14.30 1.03 7.22
C HIS A 248 -13.17 1.41 6.27
N TYR A 249 -12.88 2.70 6.16
CA TYR A 249 -11.69 3.19 5.47
C TYR A 249 -10.86 4.06 6.42
N VAL A 250 -9.62 3.66 6.64
CA VAL A 250 -8.67 4.32 7.53
C VAL A 250 -7.54 4.89 6.69
N PHE A 251 -7.23 6.18 6.84
CA PHE A 251 -6.19 6.82 6.04
C PHE A 251 -5.56 8.00 6.78
N PRO A 252 -4.26 8.26 6.57
CA PRO A 252 -3.62 9.46 7.11
C PRO A 252 -4.12 10.69 6.35
N VAL A 253 -4.54 11.71 7.09
CA VAL A 253 -4.80 13.06 6.56
C VAL A 253 -3.51 13.86 6.57
N PHE A 254 -2.73 13.73 7.65
CA PHE A 254 -1.37 14.23 7.82
C PHE A 254 -0.52 13.14 8.51
N ASP A 255 0.77 13.40 8.73
CA ASP A 255 1.66 12.43 9.37
C ASP A 255 1.29 12.18 10.86
N ASP A 256 0.60 13.11 11.50
CA ASP A 256 0.15 13.07 12.90
C ASP A 256 -1.38 13.00 13.06
N LEU A 257 -2.14 12.88 11.97
CA LEU A 257 -3.61 12.83 11.97
C LEU A 257 -4.13 11.70 11.08
N GLU A 258 -4.80 10.72 11.68
CA GLU A 258 -5.50 9.64 10.99
C GLU A 258 -7.01 9.87 11.01
N ALA A 259 -7.69 9.61 9.88
CA ALA A 259 -9.14 9.59 9.79
C ALA A 259 -9.65 8.15 9.58
N THR A 260 -10.73 7.81 10.27
CA THR A 260 -11.45 6.54 10.13
C THR A 260 -12.89 6.81 9.72
N VAL A 261 -13.25 6.47 8.48
CA VAL A 261 -14.63 6.55 7.97
C VAL A 261 -15.30 5.19 8.14
N MET A 262 -16.47 5.17 8.78
CA MET A 262 -17.21 3.96 9.13
C MET A 262 -18.57 3.95 8.44
N ALA A 263 -18.69 3.23 7.33
CA ALA A 263 -19.95 3.10 6.59
C ALA A 263 -20.90 2.03 7.16
N SER A 264 -20.34 1.07 7.91
CA SER A 264 -21.08 0.08 8.71
C SER A 264 -20.31 -0.24 9.98
N LEU A 265 -21.01 -0.66 11.03
CA LEU A 265 -20.45 -0.99 12.35
C LEU A 265 -19.54 0.13 12.86
N GLY A 266 -20.07 1.34 12.96
CA GLY A 266 -19.40 2.45 13.60
C GLY A 266 -19.26 2.21 15.11
N GLY A 267 -18.13 2.56 15.69
CA GLY A 267 -17.86 2.40 17.12
C GLY A 267 -16.64 3.22 17.56
N HIS A 268 -16.68 3.76 18.77
CA HIS A 268 -15.63 4.68 19.24
C HIS A 268 -14.26 4.00 19.43
N HIS A 269 -14.25 2.70 19.71
CA HIS A 269 -13.04 1.89 19.84
C HIS A 269 -12.26 1.68 18.52
N PHE A 270 -12.82 2.04 17.36
CA PHE A 270 -12.12 1.87 16.09
C PHE A 270 -11.10 2.97 15.80
N TYR A 271 -11.18 4.10 16.51
CA TYR A 271 -10.28 5.23 16.32
C TYR A 271 -9.65 5.72 17.62
N ALA A 272 -10.15 5.28 18.79
CA ALA A 272 -9.63 5.66 20.09
C ALA A 272 -9.02 4.45 20.80
N GLU A 273 -7.90 4.66 21.48
CA GLU A 273 -7.24 3.64 22.30
C GLU A 273 -8.20 3.11 23.39
N THR A 274 -8.23 1.79 23.60
CA THR A 274 -9.12 1.13 24.58
C THR A 274 -8.38 0.64 25.83
N PHE A 275 -7.07 0.89 25.91
CA PHE A 275 -6.16 0.51 27.01
C PHE A 275 -6.03 -1.01 27.24
N ASN A 276 -6.41 -1.84 26.26
CA ASN A 276 -6.37 -3.29 26.37
C ASN A 276 -6.08 -4.02 25.03
N PRO A 277 -4.97 -3.72 24.34
CA PRO A 277 -4.72 -4.20 22.99
C PRO A 277 -4.57 -5.72 22.88
N GLY A 278 -4.21 -6.42 23.96
CA GLY A 278 -4.06 -7.87 23.96
C GLY A 278 -5.37 -8.64 24.04
N LEU A 279 -6.45 -8.00 24.49
CA LEU A 279 -7.78 -8.59 24.60
C LEU A 279 -8.78 -7.99 23.60
N GLU A 280 -8.45 -6.83 23.03
CA GLU A 280 -9.26 -6.15 22.04
C GLU A 280 -9.12 -6.78 20.65
N ALA A 281 -10.19 -7.41 20.18
CA ALA A 281 -10.20 -8.15 18.91
C ALA A 281 -11.21 -7.61 17.88
N GLY A 282 -11.79 -6.43 18.09
CA GLY A 282 -12.86 -5.89 17.24
C GLY A 282 -14.09 -6.82 17.18
N GLY A 283 -14.39 -7.47 18.31
CA GLY A 283 -15.39 -8.53 18.45
C GLY A 283 -15.00 -9.85 17.79
N GLY A 284 -13.71 -10.11 17.60
CA GLY A 284 -13.15 -11.40 17.18
C GLY A 284 -13.19 -12.44 18.29
N ALA A 285 -13.15 -13.72 17.93
CA ALA A 285 -13.13 -14.83 18.89
C ALA A 285 -11.72 -15.12 19.46
N ASN A 286 -10.74 -14.27 19.16
CA ASN A 286 -9.34 -14.38 19.56
C ASN A 286 -8.89 -13.38 20.64
N GLY A 287 -9.81 -12.57 21.16
CA GLY A 287 -9.57 -11.61 22.25
C GLY A 287 -10.14 -12.07 23.58
N ALA A 288 -10.68 -11.13 24.34
CA ALA A 288 -11.43 -11.46 25.55
C ALA A 288 -12.63 -12.37 25.25
N LEU A 289 -12.96 -13.22 26.23
CA LEU A 289 -14.15 -14.06 26.15
C LEU A 289 -15.43 -13.21 26.18
N SER A 290 -15.51 -12.22 27.08
CA SER A 290 -16.69 -11.40 27.28
C SER A 290 -16.50 -9.96 26.81
N ARG A 291 -17.62 -9.29 26.49
CA ARG A 291 -17.63 -7.86 26.15
C ARG A 291 -17.03 -6.99 27.25
N PHE A 292 -17.27 -7.34 28.51
CA PHE A 292 -16.69 -6.62 29.64
C PHE A 292 -15.16 -6.73 29.69
N GLY A 293 -14.62 -7.94 29.47
CA GLY A 293 -13.18 -8.17 29.45
C GLY A 293 -12.48 -7.55 28.24
N GLU A 294 -13.20 -7.35 27.13
CA GLU A 294 -12.64 -6.83 25.89
C GLU A 294 -12.25 -5.36 26.02
N ARG A 295 -13.19 -4.51 26.46
CA ARG A 295 -12.99 -3.05 26.59
C ARG A 295 -14.05 -2.40 27.47
N ASN A 296 -13.73 -1.20 27.96
CA ASN A 296 -14.65 -0.37 28.75
C ASN A 296 -16.00 -0.16 28.00
N PRO A 297 -17.16 -0.37 28.65
CA PRO A 297 -18.48 -0.17 28.05
C PRO A 297 -18.71 1.21 27.40
N ILE A 298 -17.99 2.26 27.80
CA ILE A 298 -18.09 3.59 27.20
C ILE A 298 -17.91 3.58 25.67
N TYR A 299 -17.06 2.69 25.14
CA TYR A 299 -16.81 2.58 23.69
C TYR A 299 -17.95 1.89 22.90
N ARG A 300 -18.97 1.39 23.59
CA ARG A 300 -20.15 0.75 22.99
C ARG A 300 -21.32 1.72 22.81
N LEU A 301 -21.19 2.97 23.26
CA LEU A 301 -22.13 4.03 22.93
C LEU A 301 -22.18 4.23 21.41
N GLY A 302 -23.38 4.20 20.82
CA GLY A 302 -23.57 4.37 19.39
C GLY A 302 -23.06 3.21 18.51
N LEU A 303 -22.66 2.07 19.09
CA LEU A 303 -22.12 0.94 18.34
C LEU A 303 -23.11 0.42 17.29
N GLY A 304 -22.61 0.12 16.08
CA GLY A 304 -23.42 -0.38 14.97
C GLY A 304 -23.87 0.71 13.99
N GLY A 305 -23.61 1.98 14.32
CA GLY A 305 -23.96 3.13 13.48
C GLY A 305 -23.04 3.34 12.28
N ARG A 306 -23.08 4.57 11.75
CA ARG A 306 -22.15 5.08 10.73
C ARG A 306 -21.49 6.32 11.25
N GLY A 307 -20.26 6.60 10.87
CA GLY A 307 -19.58 7.76 11.44
C GLY A 307 -18.22 8.03 10.87
N VAL A 308 -17.57 9.01 11.48
CA VAL A 308 -16.18 9.36 11.24
C VAL A 308 -15.48 9.53 12.58
N GLY A 309 -14.26 9.03 12.67
CA GLY A 309 -13.34 9.22 13.79
C GLY A 309 -12.04 9.84 13.30
N PHE A 310 -11.39 10.55 14.20
CA PHE A 310 -10.09 11.15 14.01
C PHE A 310 -9.22 10.80 15.20
N ASN A 311 -7.98 10.42 14.92
CA ASN A 311 -6.96 10.20 15.93
C ASN A 311 -5.78 11.15 15.65
N TYR A 312 -5.46 12.01 16.61
CA TYR A 312 -4.39 13.00 16.52
C TYR A 312 -3.28 12.71 17.53
N THR A 313 -2.06 12.47 17.04
CA THR A 313 -0.89 12.09 17.84
C THR A 313 0.25 13.09 17.61
N PRO A 314 0.24 14.26 18.27
CA PRO A 314 1.26 15.30 18.06
C PRO A 314 2.67 14.88 18.52
N ASN A 315 2.77 13.85 19.36
CA ASN A 315 4.01 13.23 19.84
C ASN A 315 3.71 11.85 20.46
N ASP A 316 4.77 11.16 20.90
CA ASP A 316 4.67 9.80 21.46
C ASP A 316 3.97 9.70 22.83
N THR A 317 3.58 10.83 23.45
CA THR A 317 2.99 10.87 24.80
C THR A 317 1.50 11.18 24.78
N PHE A 318 1.03 11.96 23.81
CA PHE A 318 -0.34 12.45 23.77
C PHE A 318 -1.09 11.92 22.56
N GLU A 319 -2.28 11.39 22.81
CA GLU A 319 -3.27 11.05 21.80
C GLU A 319 -4.55 11.84 22.09
N VAL A 320 -5.13 12.45 21.05
CA VAL A 320 -6.45 13.07 21.10
C VAL A 320 -7.33 12.43 20.05
N SER A 321 -8.32 11.68 20.52
CA SER A 321 -9.27 10.96 19.68
C SER A 321 -10.65 11.62 19.74
N ALA A 322 -11.24 11.93 18.58
CA ALA A 322 -12.55 12.56 18.46
C ALA A 322 -13.35 11.93 17.32
N GLY A 323 -14.65 11.75 17.51
CA GLY A 323 -15.47 11.16 16.46
C GLY A 323 -16.95 11.37 16.69
N TYR A 324 -17.69 11.14 15.62
CA TYR A 324 -19.12 11.30 15.57
C TYR A 324 -19.74 10.07 14.92
N ILE A 325 -20.67 9.44 15.64
CA ILE A 325 -21.37 8.23 15.19
C ILE A 325 -22.87 8.51 15.23
N VAL A 326 -23.52 8.24 14.11
CA VAL A 326 -24.97 8.29 13.97
C VAL A 326 -25.50 6.86 14.00
N LEU A 327 -26.39 6.58 14.94
CA LEU A 327 -27.15 5.34 14.94
C LEU A 327 -28.17 5.38 13.81
N PHE A 328 -28.16 4.35 12.96
CA PHE A 328 -29.22 4.16 12.01
C PHE A 328 -30.43 3.62 12.78
N ILE A 329 -31.41 4.48 13.06
CA ILE A 329 -32.71 4.02 13.54
C ILE A 329 -33.48 3.59 12.29
N SER A 330 -33.52 2.30 12.00
CA SER A 330 -34.48 1.75 11.03
C SER A 330 -35.88 1.72 11.65
N ASN A 331 -36.48 2.88 11.83
CA ASN A 331 -37.93 3.00 11.89
C ASN A 331 -38.34 3.57 10.54
N LEU A 332 -38.70 2.71 9.60
CA LEU A 332 -39.59 3.03 8.49
C LEU A 332 -40.03 1.75 7.78
N ILE A 333 -41.33 1.47 7.97
CA ILE A 333 -42.23 0.46 7.38
C ILE A 333 -42.31 -0.85 8.14
#